data_AF-A0A945HVX5-F1
#
_entry.id   AF-A0A945HVX5-F1
#
_cell.length_a   1.000
_cell.length_b   1.000
_cell.length_c   1.000
_cell.angle_alpha   90.00
_cell.angle_beta   90.00
_cell.angle_gamma   90.00
#
_symmetry.space_group_name_H-M   'P 1'
#
loop_
_entity.id
_entity.type
_entity.pdbx_description
1 polymer ?
#
loop_
_entity_poly.entity_id
_entity_poly.type
_entity_poly.pdbx_seq_one_letter_code
_entity_poly.pdbx_strand_id
1 'polypeptide(L)'
;MSETKNLIIAVILSVLVIILWESFKPKRAITERSQTENIKSNLDEKIIKSDIPIKLDKPEKIIAQNIFFENEKIEGNINLKSLRFNELYLKKYDLSKDSVEKVDLLQSKDPENTYFTEFSWKISNMGSASNDLVWKLISGDKLTPNSPIKLLWRSNNNLIEIVRTLSVDNNYMFKINDTVKNNANYDIKLNQYGLINKTMAEVEKQFFILHEGPIGVFNNALHETKFNKLIKKGKESFSSTKGWAGISDKYWLTAIIPDKKQNFNCRFTSYLKNN
;
A
#
# COMPACT_ATOMS: atom_id res chain seq x y z
N MET A 1 20.86 -5.87 -60.91
CA MET A 1 19.68 -6.77 -60.95
C MET A 1 19.65 -7.83 -59.84
N SER A 2 20.75 -8.11 -59.13
CA SER A 2 20.81 -9.08 -58.02
C SER A 2 20.33 -8.51 -56.67
N GLU A 3 20.65 -7.25 -56.35
CA GLU A 3 20.27 -6.64 -55.08
C GLU A 3 18.77 -6.40 -54.94
N THR A 4 18.10 -5.98 -56.01
CA THR A 4 16.64 -5.82 -56.04
C THR A 4 15.93 -7.17 -55.85
N LYS A 5 16.48 -8.26 -56.39
CA LYS A 5 15.96 -9.62 -56.16
C LYS A 5 16.12 -10.05 -54.71
N ASN A 6 17.30 -9.83 -54.11
CA ASN A 6 17.55 -10.17 -52.71
C ASN A 6 16.69 -9.34 -51.76
N LEU A 7 16.45 -8.07 -52.07
CA LEU A 7 15.58 -7.19 -51.30
C LEU A 7 14.11 -7.62 -51.39
N ILE A 8 13.62 -8.00 -52.57
CA ILE A 8 12.27 -8.54 -52.75
C ILE A 8 12.10 -9.86 -51.98
N ILE A 9 13.10 -10.75 -52.03
CA ILE A 9 13.08 -12.01 -51.28
C ILE A 9 13.06 -11.75 -49.77
N ALA A 10 13.84 -10.79 -49.28
CA ALA A 10 13.87 -10.42 -47.86
C ALA A 10 12.51 -9.86 -47.38
N VAL A 11 11.85 -9.04 -48.21
CA VAL A 11 10.51 -8.52 -47.90
C VAL A 11 9.46 -9.63 -47.86
N ILE A 12 9.51 -10.57 -48.81
CA ILE A 12 8.60 -11.73 -48.84
C ILE A 12 8.81 -12.62 -47.60
N LEU A 13 10.06 -12.89 -47.22
CA LEU A 13 10.39 -13.66 -46.02
C LEU A 13 9.93 -12.97 -44.74
N SER A 14 10.06 -11.64 -44.64
CA SER A 14 9.57 -10.86 -43.49
C SER A 14 8.06 -10.96 -43.33
N VAL A 15 7.30 -10.83 -44.43
CA VAL A 15 5.84 -10.97 -44.42
C VAL A 15 5.42 -12.39 -44.04
N LEU A 16 6.12 -13.42 -44.55
CA LEU A 16 5.88 -14.81 -44.18
C LEU A 16 6.09 -15.07 -42.68
N VAL A 17 7.13 -14.49 -42.07
CA VAL A 17 7.38 -14.59 -40.63
C VAL A 17 6.24 -13.97 -39.82
N ILE A 18 5.69 -12.83 -40.25
CA ILE A 18 4.56 -12.17 -39.57
C ILE A 18 3.29 -13.03 -39.66
N ILE A 19 3.00 -13.62 -40.82
CA ILE A 19 1.83 -14.49 -41.03
C ILE A 19 1.96 -15.78 -40.21
N LEU A 20 3.15 -16.40 -40.19
CA LEU A 20 3.43 -17.58 -39.37
C LEU A 20 3.28 -17.27 -37.88
N TRP A 21 3.73 -16.09 -37.45
CA TRP A 21 3.59 -15.63 -36.07
C TRP A 21 2.12 -15.37 -35.69
N GLU A 22 1.31 -14.80 -36.57
CA GLU A 22 -0.13 -14.63 -36.37
C GLU A 22 -0.85 -15.98 -36.23
N SER A 23 -0.47 -16.99 -37.02
CA SER A 23 -1.07 -18.32 -36.99
C SER A 23 -0.76 -19.09 -35.69
N PHE A 24 0.34 -18.79 -35.01
CA PHE A 24 0.79 -19.50 -33.81
C PHE A 24 0.41 -18.81 -32.49
N LYS A 25 -0.21 -17.62 -32.53
CA LYS A 25 -0.72 -16.96 -31.32
C LYS A 25 -1.90 -17.77 -30.77
N PRO A 26 -1.89 -18.20 -29.49
CA PRO A 26 -3.06 -18.81 -28.88
C PRO A 26 -4.20 -17.81 -28.84
N LYS A 27 -5.33 -18.14 -29.46
CA LYS A 27 -6.56 -17.34 -29.39
C LYS A 27 -6.98 -17.25 -27.93
N ARG A 28 -6.98 -16.03 -27.36
CA ARG A 28 -7.62 -15.80 -26.05
C ARG A 28 -9.11 -16.10 -26.20
N ALA A 29 -9.61 -17.04 -25.42
CA ALA A 29 -11.04 -17.26 -25.28
C ALA A 29 -11.67 -16.01 -24.65
N ILE A 30 -12.35 -15.20 -25.46
CA ILE A 30 -13.35 -14.26 -24.95
C ILE A 30 -14.54 -15.14 -24.57
N THR A 31 -14.68 -15.43 -23.28
CA THR A 31 -15.94 -15.98 -22.77
C THR A 31 -16.89 -14.81 -22.64
N GLU A 32 -17.70 -14.57 -23.67
CA GLU A 32 -18.95 -13.85 -23.52
C GLU A 32 -19.86 -14.68 -22.61
N ARG A 33 -20.10 -14.17 -21.40
CA ARG A 33 -21.21 -14.64 -20.57
C ARG A 33 -22.20 -13.50 -20.41
N SER A 34 -23.04 -13.35 -21.42
CA SER A 34 -24.33 -12.68 -21.28
C SER A 34 -25.27 -13.62 -20.54
N GLN A 35 -25.51 -13.35 -19.26
CA GLN A 35 -26.76 -13.76 -18.60
C GLN A 35 -27.24 -12.57 -17.76
N THR A 36 -28.19 -11.86 -18.37
CA THR A 36 -29.18 -11.03 -17.70
C THR A 36 -30.05 -11.95 -16.86
N GLU A 37 -30.11 -11.74 -15.54
CA GLU A 37 -31.27 -12.13 -14.76
C GLU A 37 -31.50 -11.14 -13.62
N ASN A 38 -32.69 -10.56 -13.67
CA ASN A 38 -33.27 -9.64 -12.70
C ASN A 38 -33.40 -10.32 -11.33
N ILE A 39 -32.87 -9.69 -10.28
CA ILE A 39 -33.51 -9.71 -8.97
C ILE A 39 -33.64 -8.27 -8.50
N LYS A 40 -34.86 -7.74 -8.61
CA LYS A 40 -35.31 -6.56 -7.86
C LYS A 40 -35.16 -6.88 -6.38
N SER A 41 -34.36 -6.12 -5.64
CA SER A 41 -34.48 -6.06 -4.18
C SER A 41 -35.15 -4.74 -3.82
N ASN A 42 -36.38 -4.85 -3.32
CA ASN A 42 -37.11 -3.80 -2.62
C ASN A 42 -36.21 -3.15 -1.56
N LEU A 43 -36.09 -1.83 -1.64
CA LEU A 43 -35.76 -0.97 -0.51
C LEU A 43 -37.08 -0.68 0.20
N ASP A 44 -37.45 -1.54 1.15
CA ASP A 44 -38.41 -1.14 2.18
C ASP A 44 -37.62 -0.49 3.33
N GLU A 45 -37.74 0.83 3.38
CA GLU A 45 -37.47 1.61 4.58
C GLU A 45 -38.33 1.07 5.73
N LYS A 46 -37.68 0.54 6.77
CA LYS A 46 -38.29 0.46 8.09
C LYS A 46 -37.38 1.10 9.11
N ILE A 47 -37.62 2.40 9.26
CA ILE A 47 -37.18 3.22 10.39
C ILE A 47 -37.73 2.57 11.67
N ILE A 48 -36.87 1.98 12.49
CA ILE A 48 -37.16 1.72 13.89
C ILE A 48 -36.47 2.83 14.67
N LYS A 49 -37.26 3.83 15.07
CA LYS A 49 -36.88 4.76 16.14
C LYS A 49 -36.84 3.98 17.45
N SER A 50 -35.66 3.87 18.05
CA SER A 50 -35.51 3.53 19.46
C SER A 50 -35.04 4.77 20.20
N ASP A 51 -35.98 5.47 20.84
CA ASP A 51 -35.71 6.53 21.80
C ASP A 51 -35.24 5.90 23.11
N ILE A 52 -33.92 5.75 23.26
CA ILE A 52 -33.27 5.60 24.57
C ILE A 52 -32.21 6.70 24.62
N PRO A 53 -32.26 7.64 25.59
CA PRO A 53 -31.24 8.65 25.72
C PRO A 53 -29.96 8.00 26.25
N ILE A 54 -29.14 7.48 25.33
CA ILE A 54 -27.74 7.19 25.64
C ILE A 54 -27.08 8.55 25.80
N LYS A 55 -26.75 8.89 27.04
CA LYS A 55 -25.87 10.00 27.37
C LYS A 55 -24.54 9.70 26.69
N LEU A 56 -24.37 10.25 25.50
CA LEU A 56 -23.14 10.17 24.74
C LEU A 56 -22.14 11.02 25.52
N ASP A 57 -21.32 10.38 26.35
CA ASP A 57 -20.09 11.01 26.80
C ASP A 57 -19.37 11.44 25.52
N LYS A 58 -19.21 12.76 25.37
CA LYS A 58 -18.45 13.39 24.29
C LYS A 58 -17.18 12.54 24.11
N PRO A 59 -16.84 12.07 22.88
CA PRO A 59 -15.55 11.46 22.69
C PRO A 59 -14.53 12.51 23.10
N GLU A 60 -13.82 12.22 24.17
CA GLU A 60 -12.66 12.97 24.63
C GLU A 60 -11.82 13.22 23.37
N LYS A 61 -11.50 14.49 23.08
CA LYS A 61 -10.77 14.88 21.89
C LYS A 61 -9.45 14.11 21.91
N ILE A 62 -9.37 12.98 21.21
CA ILE A 62 -8.15 12.18 21.09
C ILE A 62 -7.17 13.07 20.34
N ILE A 63 -6.33 13.78 21.08
CA ILE A 63 -5.19 14.50 20.52
C ILE A 63 -4.33 13.40 19.89
N ALA A 64 -4.19 13.44 18.56
CA ALA A 64 -3.38 12.48 17.84
C ALA A 64 -1.95 12.52 18.42
N GLN A 65 -1.61 11.50 19.20
CA GLN A 65 -0.30 11.41 19.82
C GLN A 65 0.66 10.81 18.79
N ASN A 66 1.78 11.49 18.59
CA ASN A 66 2.85 11.02 17.74
C ASN A 66 3.92 10.32 18.60
N ILE A 67 4.49 9.25 18.07
CA ILE A 67 5.70 8.65 18.61
C ILE A 67 6.85 8.97 17.66
N PHE A 68 7.94 9.45 18.21
CA PHE A 68 9.15 9.73 17.44
C PHE A 68 10.00 8.48 17.31
N PHE A 69 10.70 8.38 16.18
CA PHE A 69 11.74 7.38 15.97
C PHE A 69 13.02 8.04 15.47
N GLU A 70 14.16 7.45 15.80
CA GLU A 70 15.46 7.92 15.34
C GLU A 70 16.51 6.80 15.34
N ASN A 71 17.40 6.85 14.37
CA ASN A 71 18.73 6.23 14.43
C ASN A 71 19.77 7.17 13.78
N GLU A 72 20.95 6.66 13.45
CA GLU A 72 22.01 7.47 12.81
C GLU A 72 21.64 7.98 11.40
N LYS A 73 20.73 7.31 10.70
CA LYS A 73 20.42 7.53 9.27
C LYS A 73 19.04 8.13 9.04
N ILE A 74 18.09 7.91 9.94
CA ILE A 74 16.71 8.37 9.81
C ILE A 74 16.17 8.95 11.10
N GLU A 75 15.22 9.86 10.95
CA GLU A 75 14.37 10.36 12.04
C GLU A 75 12.98 10.66 11.52
N GLY A 76 11.99 10.68 12.39
CA GLY A 76 10.62 10.95 11.99
C GLY A 76 9.61 10.63 13.07
N ASN A 77 8.36 10.49 12.65
CA ASN A 77 7.26 10.23 13.56
C ASN A 77 6.21 9.26 13.01
N ILE A 78 5.50 8.65 13.95
CA ILE A 78 4.39 7.73 13.71
C ILE A 78 3.17 8.27 14.44
N ASN A 79 2.10 8.51 13.70
CA ASN A 79 0.83 8.92 14.26
C ASN A 79 0.09 7.69 14.82
N LEU A 80 -0.26 7.71 16.11
CA LEU A 80 -0.95 6.58 16.75
C LEU A 80 -2.39 6.37 16.25
N LYS A 81 -2.98 7.34 15.57
CA LYS A 81 -4.18 7.11 14.76
C LYS A 81 -3.79 6.43 13.44
N SER A 82 -4.37 5.26 13.20
CA SER A 82 -4.07 4.37 12.05
C SER A 82 -2.64 3.80 11.99
N LEU A 83 -1.76 4.20 12.91
CA LEU A 83 -0.33 3.87 12.88
C LEU A 83 0.36 4.24 11.56
N ARG A 84 0.20 5.51 11.15
CA ARG A 84 0.82 6.03 9.93
C ARG A 84 2.23 6.54 10.19
N PHE A 85 3.17 6.10 9.36
CA PHE A 85 4.47 6.73 9.23
C PHE A 85 4.29 7.93 8.30
N ASN A 86 4.07 9.09 8.90
CA ASN A 86 3.74 10.33 8.17
C ASN A 86 4.97 11.15 7.81
N GLU A 87 6.02 11.05 8.62
CA GLU A 87 7.24 11.83 8.46
C GLU A 87 8.45 10.91 8.62
N LEU A 88 9.35 10.93 7.65
CA LEU A 88 10.63 10.26 7.70
C LEU A 88 11.65 11.06 6.91
N TYR A 89 12.69 11.52 7.60
CA TYR A 89 13.81 12.25 7.03
C TYR A 89 15.04 11.36 6.93
N LEU A 90 15.79 11.49 5.84
CA LEU A 90 17.05 10.78 5.63
C LEU A 90 18.23 11.68 6.03
N LYS A 91 18.73 11.51 7.27
CA LYS A 91 19.74 12.38 7.91
C LYS A 91 21.06 12.50 7.13
N LYS A 92 21.34 11.55 6.24
CA LYS A 92 22.59 11.46 5.46
C LYS A 92 22.46 12.02 4.03
N TYR A 93 21.31 12.56 3.66
CA TYR A 93 21.06 13.04 2.30
C TYR A 93 20.43 14.42 2.33
N ASP A 94 21.10 15.37 1.69
CA ASP A 94 20.59 16.71 1.48
C ASP A 94 19.63 16.75 0.28
N LEU A 95 18.62 17.61 0.34
CA LEU A 95 17.58 17.72 -0.68
C LEU A 95 18.15 18.09 -2.05
N SER A 96 19.21 18.91 -2.06
CA SER A 96 19.98 19.29 -3.23
C SER A 96 21.43 19.57 -2.83
N LYS A 97 22.32 19.69 -3.81
CA LYS A 97 23.77 19.83 -3.60
C LYS A 97 24.16 20.94 -2.62
N ASP A 98 23.41 22.04 -2.61
CA ASP A 98 23.71 23.23 -1.81
C ASP A 98 22.67 23.47 -0.71
N SER A 99 21.77 22.51 -0.46
CA SER A 99 20.76 22.59 0.59
C SER A 99 21.29 22.06 1.92
N VAL A 100 20.88 22.69 3.01
CA VAL A 100 21.06 22.15 4.37
C VAL A 100 19.87 21.29 4.82
N GLU A 101 18.77 21.35 4.08
CA GLU A 101 17.57 20.57 4.35
C GLU A 101 17.79 19.11 3.94
N LYS A 102 17.34 18.19 4.79
CA LYS A 102 17.44 16.75 4.53
C LYS A 102 16.28 16.29 3.66
N VAL A 103 16.50 15.21 2.91
CA VAL A 103 15.46 14.54 2.14
C VAL A 103 14.32 14.08 3.05
N ASP A 104 13.08 14.48 2.73
CA ASP A 104 11.85 14.12 3.43
C ASP A 104 11.12 12.96 2.73
N LEU A 105 11.67 11.75 2.85
CA LEU A 105 11.16 10.58 2.11
C LEU A 105 9.66 10.31 2.33
N LEU A 106 9.18 10.39 3.57
CA LEU A 106 7.75 10.34 3.88
C LEU A 106 7.30 11.71 4.35
N GLN A 107 6.23 12.24 3.75
CA GLN A 107 5.61 13.49 4.17
C GLN A 107 4.09 13.48 3.94
N SER A 108 3.32 13.89 4.94
CA SER A 108 1.85 13.96 4.84
C SER A 108 1.29 15.37 5.05
N LYS A 109 2.16 16.38 5.13
CA LYS A 109 1.77 17.77 5.44
C LYS A 109 1.11 18.47 4.25
N ASP A 110 1.55 18.15 3.04
CA ASP A 110 0.98 18.66 1.80
C ASP A 110 -0.06 17.68 1.22
N PRO A 111 -1.36 18.01 1.23
CA PRO A 111 -2.42 17.16 0.68
C PRO A 111 -2.32 16.89 -0.82
N GLU A 112 -1.56 17.69 -1.56
CA GLU A 112 -1.32 17.51 -3.00
C GLU A 112 -0.15 16.55 -3.26
N ASN A 113 0.80 16.46 -2.32
CA ASN A 113 2.02 15.65 -2.47
C ASN A 113 2.30 14.76 -1.24
N THR A 114 1.30 14.01 -0.77
CA THR A 114 1.48 13.11 0.37
C THR A 114 2.23 11.84 0.00
N TYR A 115 3.22 11.43 0.79
CA TYR A 115 3.85 10.12 0.72
C TYR A 115 3.94 9.49 2.12
N PHE A 116 3.17 8.43 2.39
CA PHE A 116 3.14 7.79 3.71
C PHE A 116 2.99 6.28 3.63
N THR A 117 3.26 5.61 4.74
CA THR A 117 2.94 4.19 4.92
C THR A 117 2.01 3.96 6.10
N GLU A 118 1.16 2.94 5.99
CA GLU A 118 0.18 2.58 7.00
C GLU A 118 0.15 1.06 7.15
N PHE A 119 0.04 0.59 8.39
CA PHE A 119 -0.10 -0.83 8.70
C PHE A 119 -1.27 -1.03 9.64
N SER A 120 -2.27 -1.80 9.23
CA SER A 120 -3.52 -1.91 9.99
C SER A 120 -4.20 -3.26 9.78
N TRP A 121 -5.36 -3.41 10.40
CA TRP A 121 -6.16 -4.62 10.39
C TRP A 121 -7.55 -4.33 9.84
N LYS A 122 -8.00 -5.16 8.90
CA LYS A 122 -9.40 -5.24 8.50
C LYS A 122 -10.08 -6.35 9.30
N ILE A 123 -11.06 -5.96 10.11
CA ILE A 123 -11.78 -6.84 11.02
C ILE A 123 -13.20 -7.06 10.47
N SER A 124 -13.60 -8.33 10.27
CA SER A 124 -14.97 -8.66 9.86
C SER A 124 -16.00 -8.11 10.85
N ASN A 125 -17.15 -7.66 10.36
CA ASN A 125 -18.29 -7.17 11.16
C ASN A 125 -18.07 -5.87 11.96
N MET A 126 -16.86 -5.29 11.97
CA MET A 126 -16.60 -4.02 12.65
C MET A 126 -16.53 -2.81 11.71
N GLY A 127 -16.71 -2.98 10.39
CA GLY A 127 -16.79 -1.90 9.41
C GLY A 127 -15.55 -0.98 9.31
N SER A 128 -14.57 -1.13 10.19
CA SER A 128 -13.52 -0.14 10.39
C SER A 128 -12.63 -0.07 9.16
N ALA A 129 -12.74 1.06 8.47
CA ALA A 129 -11.62 1.61 7.74
C ALA A 129 -10.53 1.88 8.79
N SER A 130 -9.30 1.48 8.50
CA SER A 130 -8.14 1.68 9.36
C SER A 130 -7.95 3.08 9.96
N ASN A 131 -8.57 4.08 9.33
CA ASN A 131 -8.69 5.47 9.77
C ASN A 131 -9.16 5.62 11.23
N ASP A 132 -9.77 4.58 11.81
CA ASP A 132 -10.39 4.66 13.14
C ASP A 132 -9.61 3.93 14.24
N LEU A 133 -8.57 3.15 13.92
CA LEU A 133 -7.80 2.44 14.95
C LEU A 133 -6.84 3.41 15.67
N VAL A 134 -7.15 3.76 16.92
CA VAL A 134 -6.27 4.56 17.77
C VAL A 134 -5.47 3.65 18.70
N TRP A 135 -4.16 3.62 18.51
CA TRP A 135 -3.25 2.81 19.30
C TRP A 135 -2.84 3.52 20.60
N LYS A 136 -2.70 2.76 21.67
CA LYS A 136 -2.17 3.23 22.97
C LYS A 136 -0.74 2.76 23.15
N LEU A 137 0.17 3.67 23.47
CA LEU A 137 1.52 3.31 23.90
C LEU A 137 1.47 2.64 25.28
N ILE A 138 2.03 1.43 25.38
CA ILE A 138 2.06 0.65 26.64
C ILE A 138 3.49 0.33 27.11
N SER A 139 4.50 0.54 26.26
CA SER A 139 5.91 0.38 26.62
C SER A 139 6.81 1.17 25.67
N GLY A 140 7.82 1.83 26.22
CA GLY A 140 8.73 2.72 25.49
C GLY A 140 8.17 4.13 25.34
N ASP A 141 8.95 5.01 24.74
CA ASP A 141 8.69 6.45 24.59
C ASP A 141 9.15 6.98 23.22
N LYS A 142 10.38 6.62 22.82
CA LYS A 142 10.99 6.91 21.53
C LYS A 142 11.54 5.63 20.92
N LEU A 143 11.19 5.37 19.67
CA LEU A 143 11.67 4.18 18.96
C LEU A 143 13.11 4.38 18.48
N THR A 144 14.02 3.57 18.99
CA THR A 144 15.43 3.53 18.55
C THR A 144 15.87 2.09 18.31
N PRO A 145 17.06 1.83 17.72
CA PRO A 145 17.52 0.47 17.50
C PRO A 145 17.60 -0.41 18.75
N ASN A 146 17.83 0.21 19.91
CA ASN A 146 17.93 -0.47 21.20
C ASN A 146 16.65 -0.30 22.05
N SER A 147 15.66 0.44 21.58
CA SER A 147 14.42 0.74 22.30
C SER A 147 13.21 0.47 21.42
N PRO A 148 12.78 -0.81 21.28
CA PRO A 148 11.52 -1.13 20.63
C PRO A 148 10.33 -0.65 21.48
N ILE A 149 9.24 -0.28 20.82
CA ILE A 149 8.01 0.18 21.48
C ILE A 149 6.92 -0.89 21.40
N LYS A 150 6.00 -0.88 22.36
CA LYS A 150 4.78 -1.71 22.30
C LYS A 150 3.53 -0.84 22.34
N LEU A 151 2.63 -1.15 21.42
CA LEU A 151 1.36 -0.48 21.24
C LEU A 151 0.23 -1.47 21.45
N LEU A 152 -0.86 -0.99 22.02
CA LEU A 152 -2.07 -1.75 22.29
C LEU A 152 -3.24 -1.11 21.56
N TRP A 153 -3.99 -1.92 20.84
CA TRP A 153 -5.32 -1.56 20.38
C TRP A 153 -6.34 -2.56 20.92
N ARG A 154 -7.51 -2.08 21.33
CA ARG A 154 -8.65 -2.90 21.73
C ARG A 154 -9.89 -2.45 20.97
N SER A 155 -10.72 -3.39 20.57
CA SER A 155 -12.06 -3.07 20.07
C SER A 155 -12.91 -2.45 21.17
N ASN A 156 -13.87 -1.59 20.81
CA ASN A 156 -14.74 -0.92 21.80
C ASN A 156 -15.48 -1.87 22.75
N ASN A 157 -15.77 -3.10 22.28
CA ASN A 157 -16.42 -4.16 23.05
C ASN A 157 -15.41 -5.13 23.73
N ASN A 158 -14.11 -4.84 23.70
CA ASN A 158 -13.02 -5.65 24.25
C ASN A 158 -12.90 -7.10 23.72
N LEU A 159 -13.63 -7.44 22.64
CA LEU A 159 -13.56 -8.77 22.02
C LEU A 159 -12.24 -9.05 21.31
N ILE A 160 -11.54 -8.01 20.87
CA ILE A 160 -10.26 -8.16 20.17
C ILE A 160 -9.23 -7.28 20.88
N GLU A 161 -8.08 -7.87 21.14
CA GLU A 161 -6.89 -7.15 21.60
C GLU A 161 -5.75 -7.40 20.63
N ILE A 162 -5.09 -6.33 20.19
CA ILE A 162 -3.91 -6.41 19.33
C ILE A 162 -2.76 -5.69 20.03
N VAL A 163 -1.69 -6.43 20.29
CA VAL A 163 -0.42 -5.89 20.79
C VAL A 163 0.57 -5.86 19.63
N ARG A 164 1.00 -4.66 19.24
CA ARG A 164 2.00 -4.43 18.22
C ARG A 164 3.34 -4.09 18.86
N THR A 165 4.36 -4.86 18.54
CA THR A 165 5.76 -4.53 18.85
C THR A 165 6.40 -3.95 17.60
N LEU A 166 6.93 -2.73 17.70
CA LEU A 166 7.63 -2.05 16.63
C LEU A 166 9.10 -1.89 17.00
N SER A 167 9.98 -2.30 16.09
CA SER A 167 11.44 -2.11 16.19
C SER A 167 11.99 -1.50 14.90
N VAL A 168 13.10 -0.80 15.00
CA VAL A 168 13.87 -0.27 13.85
C VAL A 168 15.30 -0.78 13.96
N ASP A 169 15.98 -1.03 12.84
CA ASP A 169 17.40 -1.39 12.85
C ASP A 169 18.30 -0.13 12.82
N ASN A 170 19.63 -0.33 12.77
CA ASN A 170 20.60 0.77 12.62
C ASN A 170 20.60 1.42 11.22
N ASN A 171 19.75 0.94 10.30
CA ASN A 171 19.68 1.39 8.92
C ASN A 171 18.31 2.00 8.61
N TYR A 172 17.47 1.29 7.86
CA TYR A 172 16.20 1.77 7.30
C TYR A 172 15.06 0.77 7.50
N MET A 173 15.31 -0.37 8.17
CA MET A 173 14.34 -1.45 8.27
C MET A 173 13.53 -1.32 9.55
N PHE A 174 12.23 -1.11 9.38
CA PHE A 174 11.25 -1.27 10.44
C PHE A 174 10.71 -2.69 10.44
N LYS A 175 10.51 -3.25 11.63
CA LYS A 175 9.86 -4.54 11.83
C LYS A 175 8.63 -4.36 12.72
N ILE A 176 7.50 -4.80 12.20
CA ILE A 176 6.20 -4.76 12.87
C ILE A 176 5.82 -6.19 13.20
N ASN A 177 5.62 -6.49 14.48
CA ASN A 177 5.16 -7.79 14.94
C ASN A 177 3.88 -7.64 15.76
N ASP A 178 2.81 -8.29 15.30
CA ASP A 178 1.50 -8.21 15.93
C ASP A 178 1.16 -9.52 16.65
N THR A 179 0.70 -9.41 17.88
CA THR A 179 0.05 -10.48 18.62
C THR A 179 -1.43 -10.15 18.75
N VAL A 180 -2.29 -11.06 18.32
CA VAL A 180 -3.74 -10.88 18.33
C VAL A 180 -4.35 -11.86 19.33
N LYS A 181 -5.24 -11.36 20.18
CA LYS A 181 -6.06 -12.15 21.09
C LYS A 181 -7.54 -11.98 20.74
N ASN A 182 -8.21 -13.10 20.44
CA ASN A 182 -9.66 -13.16 20.31
C ASN A 182 -10.25 -13.54 21.68
N ASN A 183 -10.96 -12.61 22.32
CA ASN A 183 -11.69 -12.83 23.57
C ASN A 183 -13.17 -13.18 23.33
N ALA A 184 -13.64 -13.20 22.09
CA ALA A 184 -15.00 -13.63 21.77
C ALA A 184 -15.15 -15.15 21.89
N ASN A 185 -16.40 -15.60 22.01
CA ASN A 185 -16.78 -17.00 21.98
C ASN A 185 -17.09 -17.51 20.55
N TYR A 186 -16.65 -16.76 19.52
CA TYR A 186 -16.81 -17.11 18.11
C TYR A 186 -15.58 -16.69 17.30
N ASP A 187 -15.45 -17.25 16.10
CA ASP A 187 -14.35 -16.94 15.20
C ASP A 187 -14.46 -15.53 14.62
N ILE A 188 -13.37 -14.79 14.66
CA ILE A 188 -13.26 -13.44 14.08
C ILE A 188 -12.28 -13.48 12.92
N LYS A 189 -12.74 -13.07 11.73
CA LYS A 189 -11.88 -12.99 10.55
C LYS A 189 -11.12 -11.67 10.54
N LEU A 190 -9.80 -11.78 10.56
CA LEU A 190 -8.87 -10.66 10.59
C LEU A 190 -7.96 -10.73 9.36
N ASN A 191 -7.73 -9.58 8.73
CA ASN A 191 -6.77 -9.46 7.64
C ASN A 191 -5.85 -8.29 7.93
N GLN A 192 -4.58 -8.56 8.17
CA GLN A 192 -3.58 -7.52 8.22
C GLN A 192 -3.39 -6.96 6.81
N TYR A 193 -3.12 -5.66 6.71
CA TYR A 193 -2.64 -5.08 5.47
C TYR A 193 -1.61 -3.99 5.74
N GLY A 194 -0.80 -3.75 4.72
CA GLY A 194 0.11 -2.61 4.64
C GLY A 194 -0.21 -1.80 3.38
N LEU A 195 -0.10 -0.48 3.49
CA LEU A 195 -0.34 0.47 2.41
C LEU A 195 0.86 1.39 2.30
N ILE A 196 1.27 1.63 1.06
CA ILE A 196 2.13 2.75 0.68
C ILE A 196 1.25 3.65 -0.18
N ASN A 197 1.03 4.89 0.26
CA ASN A 197 0.27 5.86 -0.50
C ASN A 197 1.19 6.98 -0.98
N LYS A 198 1.19 7.24 -2.29
CA LYS A 198 1.84 8.40 -2.89
C LYS A 198 0.82 9.19 -3.71
N THR A 199 0.52 10.39 -3.25
CA THR A 199 -0.26 11.41 -3.96
C THR A 199 0.75 12.38 -4.58
N MET A 200 0.48 12.83 -5.79
CA MET A 200 1.30 13.79 -6.52
C MET A 200 0.37 14.69 -7.32
N ALA A 201 0.62 16.01 -7.28
CA ALA A 201 -0.13 16.98 -8.07
C ALA A 201 0.04 16.70 -9.57
N GLU A 202 1.27 16.39 -9.97
CA GLU A 202 1.63 16.01 -11.33
C GLU A 202 2.57 14.80 -11.32
N VAL A 203 2.47 13.97 -12.36
CA VAL A 203 3.47 12.94 -12.61
C VAL A 203 4.62 13.60 -13.36
N GLU A 204 5.78 13.72 -12.72
CA GLU A 204 6.98 14.25 -13.37
C GLU A 204 7.34 13.47 -14.66
N LYS A 205 8.11 14.12 -15.54
CA LYS A 205 8.61 13.47 -16.76
C LYS A 205 9.57 12.35 -16.38
N GLN A 206 9.06 11.13 -16.41
CA GLN A 206 9.82 9.92 -16.08
C GLN A 206 11.02 9.74 -17.02
N PHE A 207 12.21 9.53 -16.44
CA PHE A 207 13.42 9.27 -17.22
C PHE A 207 13.34 7.91 -17.90
N PHE A 208 13.83 7.79 -19.14
CA PHE A 208 13.73 6.54 -19.90
C PHE A 208 14.59 5.40 -19.32
N ILE A 209 15.67 5.76 -18.61
CA ILE A 209 16.66 4.82 -18.04
C ILE A 209 16.34 4.35 -16.62
N LEU A 210 15.32 4.92 -15.97
CA LEU A 210 14.97 4.63 -14.59
C LEU A 210 13.51 4.20 -14.47
N HIS A 211 13.24 3.21 -13.62
CA HIS A 211 11.87 2.88 -13.25
C HIS A 211 11.38 3.77 -12.12
N GLU A 212 10.27 4.46 -12.38
CA GLU A 212 9.54 5.29 -11.41
C GLU A 212 8.08 4.82 -11.39
N GLY A 213 7.62 4.37 -10.23
CA GLY A 213 6.28 3.82 -10.05
C GLY A 213 6.25 2.62 -9.12
N PRO A 214 5.06 2.02 -8.95
CA PRO A 214 4.92 0.78 -8.21
C PRO A 214 5.80 -0.34 -8.78
N ILE A 215 6.43 -1.07 -7.88
CA ILE A 215 7.39 -2.13 -8.16
C ILE A 215 7.18 -3.26 -7.13
N GLY A 216 7.40 -4.50 -7.53
CA GLY A 216 7.38 -5.61 -6.58
C GLY A 216 7.93 -6.89 -7.15
N VAL A 217 8.33 -7.78 -6.25
CA VAL A 217 8.69 -9.15 -6.59
C VAL A 217 7.62 -10.08 -6.02
N PHE A 218 7.03 -10.92 -6.86
CA PHE A 218 6.01 -11.89 -6.48
C PHE A 218 6.43 -13.27 -6.96
N ASN A 219 6.62 -14.23 -6.06
CA ASN A 219 7.08 -15.59 -6.39
C ASN A 219 8.33 -15.61 -7.29
N ASN A 220 9.31 -14.75 -6.98
CA ASN A 220 10.56 -14.54 -7.74
C ASN A 220 10.41 -13.86 -9.12
N ALA A 221 9.23 -13.36 -9.48
CA ALA A 221 9.03 -12.56 -10.69
C ALA A 221 9.01 -11.07 -10.35
N LEU A 222 9.84 -10.27 -11.03
CA LEU A 222 9.85 -8.81 -10.92
C LEU A 222 8.69 -8.22 -11.75
N HIS A 223 7.97 -7.28 -11.15
CA HIS A 223 6.90 -6.52 -11.78
C HIS A 223 7.12 -5.03 -11.56
N GLU A 224 7.14 -4.29 -12.65
CA GLU A 224 7.38 -2.86 -12.69
C GLU A 224 6.26 -2.17 -13.48
N THR A 225 5.58 -1.22 -12.85
CA THR A 225 4.48 -0.48 -13.46
C THR A 225 4.71 1.01 -13.29
N LYS A 226 4.98 1.70 -14.41
CA LYS A 226 5.13 3.16 -14.44
C LYS A 226 3.86 3.86 -13.96
N PHE A 227 3.97 5.00 -13.29
CA PHE A 227 2.82 5.79 -12.83
C PHE A 227 1.79 6.06 -13.94
N ASN A 228 2.24 6.57 -15.09
CA ASN A 228 1.35 6.86 -16.23
C ASN A 228 0.63 5.62 -16.78
N LYS A 229 1.28 4.46 -16.72
CA LYS A 229 0.65 3.19 -17.12
C LYS A 229 -0.41 2.77 -16.10
N LEU A 230 -0.11 2.90 -14.81
CA LEU A 230 -1.06 2.58 -13.75
C LEU A 230 -2.28 3.48 -13.81
N ILE A 231 -2.11 4.79 -13.98
CA ILE A 231 -3.20 5.78 -14.11
C ILE A 231 -4.19 5.36 -15.21
N LYS A 232 -3.67 4.97 -16.39
CA LYS A 232 -4.51 4.51 -17.50
C LYS A 232 -5.21 3.18 -17.22
N LYS A 233 -4.57 2.28 -16.47
CA LYS A 233 -5.10 0.94 -16.17
C LYS A 233 -6.00 0.92 -14.94
N GLY A 234 -5.88 1.89 -14.04
CA GLY A 234 -6.55 1.98 -12.75
C GLY A 234 -6.02 1.01 -11.69
N LYS A 235 -5.82 -0.27 -12.05
CA LYS A 235 -5.46 -1.31 -11.09
C LYS A 235 -4.67 -2.47 -11.69
N GLU A 236 -3.74 -3.00 -10.89
CA GLU A 236 -3.08 -4.29 -11.09
C GLU A 236 -3.16 -5.11 -9.79
N SER A 237 -3.18 -6.43 -9.89
CA SER A 237 -3.34 -7.30 -8.73
C SER A 237 -2.48 -8.55 -8.87
N PHE A 238 -1.88 -8.94 -7.76
CA PHE A 238 -0.93 -10.04 -7.67
C PHE A 238 -1.26 -10.87 -6.43
N SER A 239 -1.07 -12.18 -6.52
CA SER A 239 -1.15 -13.11 -5.39
C SER A 239 0.18 -13.83 -5.29
N SER A 240 0.72 -13.91 -4.08
CA SER A 240 2.05 -14.44 -3.85
C SER A 240 2.18 -15.09 -2.48
N THR A 241 3.13 -16.03 -2.35
CA THR A 241 3.49 -16.65 -1.06
C THR A 241 4.80 -16.08 -0.51
N LYS A 242 5.55 -15.36 -1.34
CA LYS A 242 6.82 -14.70 -0.99
C LYS A 242 7.05 -13.45 -1.83
N GLY A 243 7.82 -12.51 -1.30
CA GLY A 243 8.24 -11.32 -2.03
C GLY A 243 7.96 -10.03 -1.29
N TRP A 244 7.86 -8.93 -2.02
CA TRP A 244 7.70 -7.58 -1.49
C TRP A 244 7.08 -6.67 -2.54
N ALA A 245 6.53 -5.55 -2.11
CA ALA A 245 5.96 -4.53 -2.99
C ALA A 245 6.30 -3.14 -2.47
N GLY A 246 6.48 -2.19 -3.37
CA GLY A 246 6.97 -0.86 -3.06
C GLY A 246 6.60 0.18 -4.11
N ILE A 247 7.03 1.41 -3.86
CA ILE A 247 7.03 2.49 -4.83
C ILE A 247 8.48 2.98 -4.95
N SER A 248 9.01 2.89 -6.16
CA SER A 248 10.32 3.44 -6.50
C SER A 248 10.16 4.81 -7.12
N ASP A 249 11.12 5.68 -6.83
CA ASP A 249 11.28 6.99 -7.43
C ASP A 249 12.76 7.22 -7.77
N LYS A 250 13.09 8.42 -8.25
CA LYS A 250 14.48 8.84 -8.42
C LYS A 250 15.22 8.75 -7.08
N TYR A 251 16.15 7.79 -7.02
CA TYR A 251 17.02 7.45 -5.88
C TYR A 251 16.38 6.71 -4.70
N TRP A 252 15.06 6.72 -4.55
CA TRP A 252 14.41 6.24 -3.32
C TRP A 252 13.44 5.09 -3.57
N LEU A 253 13.32 4.21 -2.57
CA LEU A 253 12.37 3.10 -2.55
C LEU A 253 11.76 2.98 -1.15
N THR A 254 10.44 2.95 -1.09
CA THR A 254 9.70 2.47 0.08
C THR A 254 9.08 1.13 -0.26
N ALA A 255 9.28 0.13 0.60
CA ALA A 255 8.79 -1.22 0.35
C ALA A 255 8.19 -1.85 1.62
N ILE A 256 7.19 -2.70 1.40
CA ILE A 256 6.57 -3.56 2.40
C ILE A 256 6.93 -5.00 2.07
N ILE A 257 7.37 -5.72 3.09
CA ILE A 257 7.76 -7.13 3.01
C ILE A 257 6.80 -7.92 3.91
N PRO A 258 5.83 -8.65 3.34
CA PRO A 258 4.96 -9.52 4.11
C PRO A 258 5.72 -10.66 4.80
N ASP A 259 5.16 -11.20 5.87
CA ASP A 259 5.70 -12.40 6.52
C ASP A 259 5.74 -13.58 5.53
N LYS A 260 6.89 -14.27 5.47
CA LYS A 260 7.14 -15.41 4.58
C LYS A 260 6.23 -16.62 4.82
N LYS A 261 5.51 -16.65 5.95
CA LYS A 261 4.63 -17.77 6.33
C LYS A 261 3.20 -17.64 5.81
N GLN A 262 2.84 -16.53 5.16
CA GLN A 262 1.46 -16.28 4.75
C GLN A 262 1.34 -15.91 3.28
N ASN A 263 0.29 -16.42 2.64
CA ASN A 263 -0.11 -15.96 1.32
C ASN A 263 -0.61 -14.52 1.43
N PHE A 264 -0.21 -13.67 0.50
CA PHE A 264 -0.65 -12.29 0.46
C PHE A 264 -1.14 -11.90 -0.94
N ASN A 265 -2.05 -10.92 -0.97
CA ASN A 265 -2.47 -10.26 -2.18
C ASN A 265 -1.89 -8.85 -2.19
N CYS A 266 -1.25 -8.48 -3.29
CA CYS A 266 -0.80 -7.12 -3.54
C CYS A 266 -1.66 -6.47 -4.61
N ARG A 267 -1.90 -5.16 -4.49
CA ARG A 267 -2.60 -4.38 -5.51
C ARG A 267 -1.83 -3.09 -5.74
N PHE A 268 -1.59 -2.78 -6.99
CA PHE A 268 -1.22 -1.43 -7.40
C PHE A 268 -2.49 -0.75 -7.88
N THR A 269 -2.82 0.40 -7.31
CA THR A 269 -4.05 1.14 -7.62
C THR A 269 -3.74 2.61 -7.76
N SER A 270 -4.36 3.25 -8.75
CA SER A 270 -4.33 4.70 -8.93
C SER A 270 -5.74 5.25 -8.85
N TYR A 271 -5.88 6.44 -8.26
CA TYR A 271 -7.11 7.21 -8.23
C TYR A 271 -6.79 8.62 -8.69
N LEU A 272 -7.60 9.18 -9.58
CA LEU A 272 -7.57 10.60 -9.85
C LEU A 272 -8.43 11.29 -8.79
N LYS A 273 -7.84 12.27 -8.11
CA LYS A 273 -8.60 13.12 -7.19
C LYS A 273 -9.45 14.05 -8.07
N ASN A 274 -10.73 13.74 -8.23
CA ASN A 274 -11.66 14.64 -8.88
C ASN A 274 -11.87 15.84 -7.95
N ASN A 275 -11.70 17.06 -8.47
CA ASN A 275 -12.07 18.30 -7.79
C ASN A 275 -13.58 18.40 -7.61
#